data_AF-A0A7C9REJ7-F1
#
_entry.id   AF-A0A7C9REJ7-F1
#
_cell.length_a   1.000
_cell.length_b   1.000
_cell.length_c   1.000
_cell.angle_alpha   90.00
_cell.angle_beta   90.00
_cell.angle_gamma   90.00
#
_symmetry.space_group_name_H-M   'P 1'
#
loop_
_entity.id
_entity.type
_entity.pdbx_description
1 polymer ?
#
loop_
_entity_poly.entity_id
_entity_poly.type
_entity_poly.pdbx_seq_one_letter_code
_entity_poly.pdbx_strand_id
1 'polypeptide(L)'
;ERSPGAGRPVPSSGPRMRWPTPGADYAALAQRGRPLFVRRLSVHAWTLFAYLLFRLNISAGGFVPQIYMQQVVENSDFRKYDDGLRMVLDCKPELADALESRLAAAAAVGTARYGLHRQDAAMMTCFTLSASRPDHFHFVDGARGGYASAATALKATLN
;
A
#
# COMPACT_ATOMS: atom_id res chain seq x y z
N GLU A 1 -2.44 20.68 15.40
CA GLU A 1 -3.03 19.33 15.45
C GLU A 1 -2.05 18.40 16.18
N ARG A 2 -2.41 17.84 17.34
CA ARG A 2 -1.51 16.98 18.16
C ARG A 2 -2.14 15.60 18.33
N SER A 3 -1.98 14.74 17.34
CA SER A 3 -2.08 13.30 17.53
C SER A 3 -0.74 12.70 17.07
N PRO A 4 0.15 12.29 17.99
CA PRO A 4 1.48 11.77 17.64
C PRO A 4 1.46 10.42 16.88
N GLY A 5 0.28 9.90 16.51
CA GLY A 5 0.10 8.56 15.94
C GLY A 5 -0.88 8.44 14.76
N ALA A 6 -1.46 9.53 14.24
CA ALA A 6 -2.52 9.44 13.22
C ALA A 6 -2.04 9.43 11.75
N GLY A 7 -0.72 9.36 11.51
CA GLY A 7 -0.08 9.44 10.19
C GLY A 7 0.60 8.15 9.74
N ARG A 8 0.06 6.97 10.07
CA ARG A 8 0.66 5.68 9.68
C ARG A 8 -0.25 4.96 8.68
N PRO A 9 -0.03 5.13 7.36
CA PRO A 9 -0.81 4.41 6.33
C PRO A 9 -0.50 2.91 6.33
N VAL A 10 0.62 2.54 6.96
CA VAL A 10 1.21 1.21 7.00
C VAL A 10 1.59 0.92 8.45
N PRO A 11 1.55 -0.34 8.92
CA PRO A 11 2.03 -0.69 10.25
C PRO A 11 3.47 -0.22 10.47
N SER A 12 3.84 0.14 11.71
CA SER A 12 5.19 0.64 12.02
C SER A 12 6.32 -0.37 11.75
N SER A 13 5.98 -1.66 11.66
CA SER A 13 6.89 -2.74 11.25
C SER A 13 6.97 -2.94 9.74
N GLY A 14 6.31 -2.08 8.95
CA GLY A 14 6.06 -2.29 7.54
C GLY A 14 4.95 -3.32 7.25
N PRO A 15 4.62 -3.56 5.97
CA PRO A 15 3.63 -4.54 5.56
C PRO A 15 4.04 -5.96 5.99
N ARG A 16 3.04 -6.81 6.26
CA ARG A 16 3.31 -8.22 6.61
C ARG A 16 3.96 -8.94 5.44
N MET A 17 5.19 -9.41 5.64
CA MET A 17 5.88 -10.26 4.68
C MET A 17 5.50 -11.73 4.86
N ARG A 18 5.21 -12.41 3.75
CA ARG A 18 4.94 -13.84 3.72
C ARG A 18 5.77 -14.48 2.61
N TRP A 19 6.26 -15.68 2.88
CA TRP A 19 6.86 -16.56 1.88
C TRP A 19 6.03 -17.85 1.76
N PRO A 20 5.77 -18.38 0.55
CA PRO A 20 6.12 -17.81 -0.76
C PRO A 20 5.44 -16.46 -1.03
N THR A 21 6.15 -15.56 -1.73
CA THR A 21 5.66 -14.21 -2.02
C THR A 21 4.51 -14.28 -3.03
N PRO A 22 3.35 -13.68 -2.73
CA PRO A 22 2.27 -13.54 -3.71
C PRO A 22 2.77 -12.87 -4.99
N GLY A 23 2.48 -13.48 -6.15
CA GLY A 23 2.92 -12.96 -7.45
C GLY A 23 4.32 -13.35 -7.89
N ALA A 24 5.03 -14.21 -7.14
CA ALA A 24 6.30 -14.80 -7.60
C ALA A 24 6.19 -15.47 -8.99
N ASP A 25 5.05 -16.11 -9.28
CA ASP A 25 4.78 -16.66 -10.61
C ASP A 25 4.72 -15.59 -11.70
N TYR A 26 4.10 -14.43 -11.44
CA TYR A 26 4.07 -13.33 -12.40
C TYR A 26 5.48 -12.77 -12.65
N ALA A 27 6.30 -12.65 -11.61
CA ALA A 27 7.70 -12.25 -11.74
C ALA A 27 8.51 -13.26 -12.57
N ALA A 28 8.29 -14.55 -12.33
CA ALA A 28 8.91 -15.60 -13.14
C ALA A 28 8.47 -15.48 -14.59
N LEU A 29 7.17 -15.28 -14.87
CA LEU A 29 6.59 -15.13 -16.21
C LEU A 29 7.10 -13.88 -16.96
N ALA A 30 7.41 -12.80 -16.25
CA ALA A 30 7.95 -11.55 -16.81
C ALA A 30 9.41 -11.67 -17.32
N GLN A 31 10.20 -12.58 -16.75
CA GLN A 31 11.59 -12.82 -17.20
C GLN A 31 11.63 -13.50 -18.58
N ARG A 32 12.68 -13.23 -19.37
CA ARG A 32 12.88 -13.84 -20.71
C ARG A 32 14.22 -14.59 -20.77
N GLY A 33 14.36 -15.49 -21.74
CA GLY A 33 15.65 -16.11 -22.11
C GLY A 33 16.05 -17.42 -21.40
N ARG A 34 15.38 -17.82 -20.31
CA ARG A 34 15.64 -19.10 -19.60
C ARG A 34 14.37 -19.98 -19.57
N PRO A 35 14.51 -21.32 -19.41
CA PRO A 35 13.37 -22.20 -19.19
C PRO A 35 12.53 -21.77 -17.97
N LEU A 36 11.20 -21.94 -18.04
CA LEU A 36 10.28 -21.47 -17.01
C LEU A 36 10.59 -22.04 -15.62
N PHE A 37 10.99 -23.31 -15.53
CA PHE A 37 11.33 -23.94 -14.25
C PHE A 37 12.53 -23.26 -13.59
N VAL A 38 13.55 -22.88 -14.37
CA VAL A 38 14.75 -22.20 -13.86
C VAL A 38 14.38 -20.80 -13.36
N ARG A 39 13.52 -20.09 -14.10
CA ARG A 39 13.02 -18.75 -13.71
C ARG A 39 12.21 -18.81 -12.41
N ARG A 40 11.33 -19.81 -12.27
CA ARG A 40 10.59 -20.03 -11.02
C ARG A 40 11.54 -20.31 -9.86
N LEU A 41 12.50 -21.22 -10.05
CA LEU A 41 13.48 -21.54 -9.01
C LEU A 41 14.31 -20.31 -8.62
N SER A 42 14.77 -19.52 -9.60
CA SER A 42 15.56 -18.32 -9.32
C SER A 42 14.75 -17.24 -8.60
N VAL A 43 13.49 -17.02 -8.98
CA VAL A 43 12.59 -16.09 -8.27
C VAL A 43 12.32 -16.58 -6.85
N HIS A 44 12.01 -17.86 -6.65
CA HIS A 44 11.77 -18.40 -5.31
C HIS A 44 13.02 -18.36 -4.42
N ALA A 45 14.20 -18.67 -4.96
CA ALA A 45 15.46 -18.56 -4.23
C ALA A 45 15.76 -17.10 -3.82
N TRP A 46 15.60 -16.16 -4.75
CA TRP A 46 15.81 -14.73 -4.47
C TRP A 46 14.83 -14.18 -3.44
N THR A 47 13.54 -14.48 -3.59
CA THR A 47 12.50 -14.04 -2.64
C THR A 47 12.62 -14.71 -1.28
N LEU A 48 13.07 -15.97 -1.21
CA LEU A 48 13.38 -16.64 0.06
C LEU A 48 14.57 -15.96 0.74
N PHE A 49 15.63 -15.67 0.00
CA PHE A 49 16.79 -14.96 0.52
C PHE A 49 16.40 -13.59 1.10
N ALA A 50 15.67 -12.78 0.32
CA ALA A 50 15.16 -11.50 0.80
C ALA A 50 14.26 -11.66 2.04
N TYR A 51 13.34 -12.64 2.03
CA TYR A 51 12.48 -12.94 3.18
C TYR A 51 13.30 -13.27 4.43
N LEU A 52 14.36 -14.07 4.32
CA LEU A 52 15.23 -14.41 5.45
C LEU A 52 16.01 -13.19 5.97
N LEU A 53 16.51 -12.31 5.10
CA LEU A 53 17.16 -11.07 5.54
C LEU A 53 16.22 -10.22 6.39
N PHE A 54 14.97 -10.04 5.95
CA PHE A 54 13.97 -9.30 6.71
C PHE A 54 13.53 -10.04 7.98
N ARG A 55 13.27 -11.36 7.90
CA ARG A 55 12.73 -12.16 8.99
C ARG A 55 13.73 -12.31 10.14
N LEU A 56 15.00 -12.49 9.82
CA LEU A 56 16.10 -12.66 10.78
C LEU A 56 16.82 -11.33 11.08
N ASN A 57 16.38 -10.24 10.45
CA ASN A 57 16.98 -8.92 10.59
C ASN A 57 18.49 -8.87 10.29
N ILE A 58 18.91 -9.55 9.22
CA ILE A 58 20.30 -9.65 8.80
C ILE A 58 20.63 -8.49 7.84
N SER A 59 21.66 -7.71 8.18
CA SER A 59 22.20 -6.67 7.31
C SER A 59 23.18 -7.25 6.28
N ALA A 60 23.14 -6.77 5.04
CA ALA A 60 24.00 -7.26 3.96
C ALA A 60 24.35 -6.14 2.96
N GLY A 61 25.64 -5.93 2.64
CA GLY A 61 26.05 -5.01 1.58
C GLY A 61 25.57 -3.56 1.73
N GLY A 62 25.47 -3.06 2.97
CA GLY A 62 24.94 -1.72 3.28
C GLY A 62 23.41 -1.65 3.43
N PHE A 63 22.69 -2.74 3.15
CA PHE A 63 21.26 -2.87 3.43
C PHE A 63 21.02 -3.23 4.90
N VAL A 64 20.16 -2.46 5.56
CA VAL A 64 19.72 -2.71 6.95
C VAL A 64 18.19 -2.84 6.95
N PRO A 65 17.62 -4.02 7.24
CA PRO A 65 16.18 -4.26 7.13
C PRO A 65 15.30 -3.32 7.97
N GLN A 66 15.72 -3.00 9.20
CA GLN A 66 14.99 -2.07 10.07
C GLN A 66 14.90 -0.67 9.47
N ILE A 67 16.04 -0.14 8.99
CA ILE A 67 16.10 1.20 8.39
C ILE A 67 15.26 1.23 7.13
N TYR A 68 15.33 0.19 6.31
CA TYR A 68 14.50 0.08 5.11
C TYR A 68 13.00 0.09 5.44
N MET A 69 12.57 -0.69 6.44
CA MET A 69 11.16 -0.71 6.85
C MET A 69 10.69 0.61 7.44
N GLN A 70 11.55 1.29 8.20
CA GLN A 70 11.27 2.63 8.69
C GLN A 70 11.07 3.61 7.53
N GLN A 71 11.96 3.58 6.53
CA GLN A 71 11.86 4.42 5.34
C GLN A 71 10.58 4.14 4.53
N VAL A 72 10.19 2.86 4.39
CA VAL A 72 8.91 2.50 3.74
C VAL A 72 7.73 3.17 4.44
N VAL A 73 7.70 3.17 5.77
CA VAL A 73 6.62 3.80 6.54
C VAL A 73 6.68 5.32 6.44
N GLU A 74 7.85 5.92 6.59
CA GLU A 74 8.05 7.37 6.57
C GLU A 74 7.81 7.98 5.18
N ASN A 75 8.15 7.25 4.12
CA ASN A 75 8.02 7.70 2.75
C ASN A 75 6.71 7.23 2.08
N SER A 76 5.74 6.75 2.87
CA SER A 76 4.41 6.40 2.37
C SER A 76 3.42 7.55 2.55
N ASP A 77 2.70 7.88 1.47
CA ASP A 77 1.59 8.80 1.58
C ASP A 77 0.41 8.20 2.38
N PHE A 78 -0.34 9.07 3.06
CA PHE A 78 -1.44 8.63 3.93
C PHE A 78 -2.69 9.52 3.84
N ARG A 79 -2.50 10.78 3.44
CA ARG A 79 -3.57 11.75 3.18
C ARG A 79 -3.16 12.61 2.00
N LYS A 80 -4.03 12.69 1.01
CA LYS A 80 -3.85 13.57 -0.14
C LYS A 80 -4.89 14.68 -0.01
N TYR A 81 -4.41 15.91 0.13
CA TYR A 81 -5.23 17.12 0.15
C TYR A 81 -5.10 17.79 -1.21
N ASP A 82 -6.13 17.69 -2.04
CA ASP A 82 -6.19 18.28 -3.37
C ASP A 82 -7.65 18.66 -3.66
N ASP A 83 -8.01 19.89 -3.27
CA ASP A 83 -9.37 20.46 -3.15
C ASP A 83 -10.39 19.60 -2.36
N GLY A 84 -9.91 18.55 -1.70
CA GLY A 84 -10.67 17.60 -0.91
C GLY A 84 -9.75 16.59 -0.20
N LEU A 85 -10.31 15.85 0.75
CA LEU A 85 -9.60 14.81 1.47
C LEU A 85 -9.72 13.47 0.73
N ARG A 86 -8.58 12.89 0.34
CA ARG A 86 -8.50 11.54 -0.23
C ARG A 86 -7.64 10.65 0.66
N MET A 87 -8.20 9.50 1.03
CA MET A 87 -7.56 8.53 1.93
C MET A 87 -7.88 7.09 1.51
N VAL A 88 -6.93 6.19 1.79
CA VAL A 88 -7.15 4.73 1.80
C VAL A 88 -7.04 4.27 3.25
N LEU A 89 -8.01 3.48 3.70
CA LEU A 89 -8.10 3.02 5.09
C LEU A 89 -8.19 1.50 5.12
N ASP A 90 -7.15 0.84 5.64
CA ASP A 90 -7.21 -0.57 6.03
C ASP A 90 -7.89 -0.65 7.41
N CYS A 91 -9.14 -1.10 7.42
CA CYS A 91 -9.97 -1.14 8.61
C CYS A 91 -10.92 -2.33 8.62
N LYS A 92 -11.44 -2.64 9.81
CA LYS A 92 -12.47 -3.66 9.96
C LYS A 92 -13.79 -3.21 9.31
N PRO A 93 -14.63 -4.16 8.84
CA PRO A 93 -15.92 -3.83 8.23
C PRO A 93 -16.79 -2.90 9.09
N GLU A 94 -16.79 -3.07 10.41
CA GLU A 94 -17.62 -2.26 11.31
C GLU A 94 -17.17 -0.79 11.34
N LEU A 95 -15.86 -0.54 11.21
CA LEU A 95 -15.34 0.82 11.11
C LEU A 95 -15.66 1.43 9.74
N ALA A 96 -15.60 0.64 8.67
CA ALA A 96 -16.02 1.09 7.34
C ALA A 96 -17.51 1.49 7.34
N ASP A 97 -18.38 0.69 7.95
CA ASP A 97 -19.81 0.97 8.08
C ASP A 97 -20.06 2.27 8.88
N ALA A 98 -19.32 2.45 9.98
CA ALA A 98 -19.42 3.67 10.80
C ALA A 98 -18.95 4.92 10.05
N LEU A 99 -17.88 4.82 9.26
CA LEU A 99 -17.38 5.92 8.43
C LEU A 99 -18.39 6.28 7.33
N GLU A 100 -18.93 5.29 6.64
CA GLU A 100 -19.95 5.48 5.61
C GLU A 100 -21.21 6.13 6.18
N SER A 101 -21.70 5.66 7.33
CA SER A 101 -22.85 6.26 8.03
C SER A 101 -22.59 7.73 8.40
N ARG A 102 -21.38 8.03 8.88
CA ARG A 102 -21.00 9.41 9.25
C ARG A 102 -20.90 10.33 8.04
N LEU A 103 -20.36 9.83 6.92
CA LEU A 103 -20.31 10.57 5.66
C LEU A 103 -21.71 10.81 5.09
N ALA A 104 -22.59 9.82 5.14
CA ALA A 104 -23.99 9.95 4.73
C ALA A 104 -24.74 10.99 5.57
N ALA A 105 -24.58 10.99 6.89
CA ALA A 105 -25.16 12.00 7.77
C ALA A 105 -24.66 13.42 7.44
N ALA A 106 -23.35 13.57 7.20
CA ALA A 106 -22.76 14.85 6.81
C ALA A 106 -23.26 15.34 5.44
N ALA A 107 -23.48 14.41 4.49
CA ALA A 107 -24.04 14.73 3.18
C ALA A 107 -25.51 15.16 3.26
N ALA A 108 -26.31 14.49 4.11
CA ALA A 108 -27.73 14.81 4.28
C ALA A 108 -27.97 16.26 4.79
N VAL A 109 -27.04 16.80 5.57
CA VAL A 109 -27.09 18.18 6.07
C VAL A 109 -26.24 19.16 5.25
N GLY A 110 -25.72 18.73 4.09
CA GLY A 110 -24.94 19.56 3.17
C GLY A 110 -23.52 19.93 3.65
N THR A 111 -23.02 19.31 4.72
CA THR A 111 -21.68 19.58 5.28
C THR A 111 -20.56 19.00 4.43
N ALA A 112 -20.78 17.87 3.75
CA ALA A 112 -19.77 17.22 2.94
C ALA A 112 -20.37 16.55 1.69
N ARG A 113 -19.57 16.46 0.63
CA ARG A 113 -19.81 15.59 -0.53
C ARG A 113 -18.77 14.47 -0.47
N TYR A 114 -19.16 13.23 -0.72
CA TYR A 114 -18.24 12.11 -0.58
C TYR A 114 -18.46 11.05 -1.66
N GLY A 115 -17.41 10.29 -1.92
CA GLY A 115 -17.47 9.03 -2.66
C GLY A 115 -16.53 8.05 -1.98
N LEU A 116 -16.94 6.79 -1.91
CA LEU A 116 -16.16 5.72 -1.29
C LEU A 116 -16.16 4.49 -2.19
N HIS A 117 -15.13 3.66 -2.02
CA HIS A 117 -15.03 2.37 -2.69
C HIS A 117 -14.49 1.34 -1.70
N ARG A 118 -15.24 0.26 -1.48
CA ARG A 118 -14.80 -0.85 -0.64
C ARG A 118 -13.99 -1.84 -1.47
N GLN A 119 -12.93 -2.35 -0.87
CA GLN A 119 -11.97 -3.24 -1.51
C GLN A 119 -11.32 -4.15 -0.47
N ASP A 120 -10.76 -5.25 -0.94
CA ASP A 120 -10.12 -6.30 -0.15
C ASP A 120 -8.60 -6.14 -0.03
N ALA A 121 -8.02 -5.19 -0.75
CA ALA A 121 -6.58 -4.91 -0.72
C ALA A 121 -6.27 -3.44 -1.01
N ALA A 122 -5.15 -2.97 -0.44
CA ALA A 122 -4.48 -1.74 -0.84
C ALA A 122 -3.31 -2.06 -1.77
N MET A 123 -3.01 -1.14 -2.68
CA MET A 123 -1.86 -1.19 -3.56
C MET A 123 -0.86 -0.10 -3.16
N MET A 124 0.39 -0.51 -3.01
CA MET A 124 1.51 0.40 -2.77
C MET A 124 2.37 0.45 -4.03
N THR A 125 2.50 1.64 -4.61
CA THR A 125 3.35 1.88 -5.77
C THR A 125 4.60 2.61 -5.33
N CYS A 126 5.77 2.02 -5.58
CA CYS A 126 7.07 2.62 -5.25
C CYS A 126 7.60 3.43 -6.44
N PHE A 127 7.92 4.70 -6.21
CA PHE A 127 8.75 5.51 -7.08
C PHE A 127 10.17 5.53 -6.51
N THR A 128 11.14 4.99 -7.23
CA THR A 128 12.54 4.96 -6.79
C THR A 128 13.49 4.88 -7.98
N LEU A 129 14.64 5.54 -7.88
CA LEU A 129 15.74 5.37 -8.83
C LEU A 129 16.60 4.14 -8.48
N SER A 130 16.57 3.70 -7.23
CA SER A 130 17.23 2.49 -6.75
C SER A 130 16.60 2.01 -5.44
N ALA A 131 16.17 0.75 -5.40
CA ALA A 131 15.50 0.16 -4.24
C ALA A 131 16.33 0.17 -2.95
N SER A 132 17.66 0.28 -3.04
CA SER A 132 18.55 0.33 -1.87
C SER A 132 18.80 1.75 -1.36
N ARG A 133 18.34 2.79 -2.09
CA ARG A 133 18.53 4.18 -1.70
C ARG A 133 17.31 4.68 -0.91
N PRO A 134 17.52 5.64 0.01
CA PRO A 134 16.46 6.17 0.87
C PRO A 134 15.45 7.06 0.13
N ASP A 135 15.73 7.45 -1.11
CA ASP A 135 14.91 8.32 -1.97
C ASP A 135 13.80 7.56 -2.70
N HIS A 136 13.23 6.53 -2.07
CA HIS A 136 12.03 5.85 -2.54
C HIS A 136 10.79 6.47 -1.91
N PHE A 137 9.76 6.72 -2.72
CA PHE A 137 8.48 7.24 -2.25
C PHE A 137 7.36 6.25 -2.58
N HIS A 138 6.39 6.11 -1.69
CA HIS A 138 5.30 5.16 -1.83
C HIS A 138 3.94 5.85 -1.92
N PHE A 139 3.25 5.61 -3.03
CA PHE A 139 1.86 5.99 -3.21
C PHE A 139 0.95 4.85 -2.77
N VAL A 140 0.06 5.13 -1.83
CA VAL A 140 -0.98 4.20 -1.37
C VAL A 140 -2.29 4.52 -2.07
N ASP A 141 -2.81 3.52 -2.79
CA ASP A 141 -4.13 3.51 -3.40
C ASP A 141 -4.85 2.19 -3.04
N GLY A 142 -6.11 2.10 -3.42
CA GLY A 142 -6.90 0.90 -3.40
C GLY A 142 -6.66 -0.04 -4.57
N ALA A 143 -6.86 -1.34 -4.35
CA ALA A 143 -6.95 -2.29 -5.46
C ALA A 143 -8.21 -2.03 -6.32
N ARG A 144 -8.31 -2.69 -7.48
CA ARG A 144 -9.51 -2.66 -8.34
C ARG A 144 -10.02 -1.24 -8.71
N GLY A 145 -9.10 -0.31 -8.89
CA GLY A 145 -9.40 1.06 -9.31
C GLY A 145 -9.43 2.09 -8.19
N GLY A 146 -9.45 1.68 -6.91
CA GLY A 146 -9.17 2.54 -5.76
C GLY A 146 -9.82 3.93 -5.83
N TYR A 147 -9.01 4.98 -5.84
CA TYR A 147 -9.48 6.37 -5.95
C TYR A 147 -10.31 6.66 -7.19
N ALA A 148 -10.04 6.03 -8.33
CA ALA A 148 -10.85 6.24 -9.53
C ALA A 148 -12.30 5.78 -9.31
N SER A 149 -12.49 4.63 -8.66
CA SER A 149 -13.81 4.11 -8.32
C SER A 149 -14.53 5.02 -7.30
N ALA A 150 -13.81 5.47 -6.26
CA ALA A 150 -14.36 6.40 -5.27
C ALA A 150 -14.72 7.77 -5.89
N ALA A 151 -13.91 8.26 -6.83
CA ALA A 151 -14.19 9.50 -7.56
C ALA A 151 -15.41 9.39 -8.48
N THR A 152 -15.63 8.23 -9.10
CA THR A 152 -16.86 7.96 -9.86
C THR A 152 -18.09 8.03 -8.95
N ALA A 153 -18.03 7.42 -7.76
CA ALA A 153 -19.10 7.50 -6.77
C ALA A 153 -19.36 8.95 -6.32
N LEU A 154 -18.29 9.72 -6.05
CA LEU A 154 -18.41 11.14 -5.69
C LEU A 154 -19.10 11.94 -6.81
N LYS A 155 -18.67 11.78 -8.07
CA LYS A 155 -19.26 12.50 -9.20
C LYS A 155 -20.76 12.23 -9.35
N ALA A 156 -21.20 11.01 -9.07
CA ALA A 156 -22.62 10.66 -9.10
C ALA A 156 -23.45 11.42 -8.05
N THR A 157 -22.84 11.92 -6.97
CA THR A 157 -23.53 12.78 -5.97
C THR A 157 -23.50 14.27 -6.32
N LEU A 158 -22.77 14.67 -7.37
CA LEU A 158 -22.66 16.07 -7.80
C LEU A 158 -23.68 16.45 -8.88
N ASN A 159 -24.27 15.44 -9.53
CA ASN A 159 -25.31 15.58 -10.54
C ASN A 159 -26.69 15.65 -9.86
#